data_AF-A0A536F7W2-F1
#
_entry.id   AF-A0A536F7W2-F1
#
_cell.length_a   1.000
_cell.length_b   1.000
_cell.length_c   1.000
_cell.angle_alpha   90.00
_cell.angle_beta   90.00
_cell.angle_gamma   90.00
#
_symmetry.space_group_name_H-M   'P 1'
#
loop_
_entity.id
_entity.type
_entity.pdbx_description
1 polymer ?
#
loop_
_entity_poly.entity_id
_entity_poly.type
_entity_poly.pdbx_seq_one_letter_code
_entity_poly.pdbx_strand_id
1 'polypeptide(L)'
;APATMTDPKAIVLVRGAHNVTIRHFTITGPGSTLCDSLRYGVRVDTGGSALIESNHITEIHDTPFGGCQNGVAVLAGRNLEGTTGTAEISHNLIDRYQKGGVVIDNTGSFGNVHHNRILGPGTQPSNAPNGIQVSRGAGATADYNVVTGNSYTFNTVFIGTGILIYQAGSNLAIGYNEVFKNDDGVSLYTTNGTLIEHNYSHDQIVYDGFFADFDAPNNTFSHNRAENNAEFDCDDFTTGPNNPPAFVANLWDHDLGDTENKPGLCKATPNH
;
A
#
# COMPACT_ATOMS: atom_id res chain seq x y z
N ALA A 1 5.47 -12.21 19.73
CA ALA A 1 5.69 -10.92 20.44
C ALA A 1 5.83 -11.12 21.96
N PRO A 2 6.36 -10.14 22.72
CA PRO A 2 6.36 -10.18 24.19
C PRO A 2 4.94 -10.34 24.77
N ALA A 3 4.81 -11.05 25.90
CA ALA A 3 3.52 -11.34 26.53
C ALA A 3 2.76 -10.08 26.99
N THR A 4 3.49 -8.99 27.23
CA THR A 4 2.93 -7.66 27.51
C THR A 4 3.76 -6.65 26.74
N MET A 5 3.09 -5.84 25.91
CA MET A 5 3.72 -4.78 25.16
C MET A 5 3.33 -3.42 25.72
N THR A 6 4.31 -2.54 25.92
CA THR A 6 4.09 -1.15 26.28
C THR A 6 3.85 -0.31 25.03
N ASP A 7 3.10 0.78 25.15
CA ASP A 7 2.91 1.72 24.04
C ASP A 7 4.26 2.17 23.45
N PRO A 8 4.41 2.16 22.11
CA PRO A 8 3.36 2.12 21.10
C PRO A 8 2.98 0.71 20.62
N LYS A 9 3.32 -0.34 21.37
CA LYS A 9 3.01 -1.75 21.06
C LYS A 9 3.62 -2.20 19.73
N ALA A 10 4.90 -1.88 19.58
CA ALA A 10 5.76 -2.30 18.48
C ALA A 10 6.77 -3.36 18.95
N ILE A 11 7.07 -4.37 18.14
CA ILE A 11 8.14 -5.34 18.46
C ILE A 11 9.51 -4.66 18.38
N VAL A 12 9.72 -3.84 17.35
CA VAL A 12 10.91 -2.99 17.20
C VAL A 12 10.45 -1.54 17.07
N LEU A 13 11.00 -0.67 17.93
CA LEU A 13 10.73 0.75 17.93
C LEU A 13 12.02 1.54 17.71
N VAL A 14 12.06 2.30 16.61
CA VAL A 14 13.10 3.29 16.30
C VAL A 14 12.52 4.67 16.59
N ARG A 15 12.77 5.18 17.81
CA ARG A 15 12.24 6.46 18.29
C ARG A 15 13.32 7.52 18.28
N GLY A 16 13.29 8.43 17.30
CA GLY A 16 14.24 9.54 17.14
C GLY A 16 15.71 9.14 16.91
N ALA A 17 15.99 7.83 16.83
CA ALA A 17 17.31 7.33 16.47
C ALA A 17 17.46 7.35 14.94
N HIS A 18 18.66 7.68 14.46
CA HIS A 18 18.96 7.79 13.04
C HIS A 18 19.94 6.73 12.59
N ASN A 19 19.87 6.36 11.32
CA ASN A 19 20.76 5.40 10.66
C ASN A 19 20.75 4.03 11.34
N VAL A 20 19.60 3.63 11.88
CA VAL A 20 19.42 2.30 12.48
C VAL A 20 19.35 1.27 11.37
N THR A 21 20.05 0.15 11.51
CA THR A 21 19.96 -0.97 10.56
C THR A 21 19.29 -2.16 11.24
N ILE A 22 18.21 -2.66 10.64
CA ILE A 22 17.44 -3.83 11.05
C ILE A 22 17.51 -4.80 9.87
N ARG A 23 18.31 -5.86 9.99
CA ARG A 23 18.51 -6.81 8.90
C ARG A 23 18.70 -8.25 9.36
N HIS A 24 18.27 -9.19 8.52
CA HIS A 24 18.39 -10.63 8.74
C HIS A 24 17.70 -11.14 10.01
N PHE A 25 16.61 -10.49 10.43
CA PHE A 25 15.78 -10.94 11.54
C PHE A 25 14.49 -11.62 11.05
N THR A 26 13.96 -12.52 11.87
CA THR A 26 12.54 -12.83 11.88
C THR A 26 11.87 -11.99 12.97
N ILE A 27 11.00 -11.07 12.57
CA ILE A 27 10.24 -10.19 13.47
C ILE A 27 8.80 -10.69 13.49
N THR A 28 8.40 -11.35 14.57
CA THR A 28 7.15 -12.12 14.60
C THR A 28 6.24 -11.81 15.78
N GLY A 29 4.95 -11.66 15.47
CA GLY A 29 3.87 -11.71 16.45
C GLY A 29 3.46 -13.15 16.76
N PRO A 30 2.18 -13.41 17.07
CA PRO A 30 1.11 -12.43 17.22
C PRO A 30 1.14 -11.73 18.59
N GLY A 31 0.23 -10.78 18.78
CA GLY A 31 -0.21 -10.28 20.08
C GLY A 31 -1.21 -11.25 20.73
N SER A 32 -1.29 -11.21 22.07
CA SER A 32 -1.95 -12.24 22.88
C SER A 32 -3.46 -12.03 23.14
N THR A 33 -4.05 -10.92 22.71
CA THR A 33 -5.47 -10.64 22.92
C THR A 33 -6.15 -10.22 21.62
N LEU A 34 -7.49 -10.23 21.60
CA LEU A 34 -8.32 -9.88 20.45
C LEU A 34 -8.00 -8.50 19.84
N CYS A 35 -7.51 -7.58 20.66
CA CYS A 35 -7.45 -6.19 20.29
C CYS A 35 -6.34 -5.50 21.07
N ASP A 36 -5.54 -4.74 20.35
CA ASP A 36 -4.57 -3.81 20.90
C ASP A 36 -3.47 -4.49 21.73
N SER A 37 -3.10 -5.71 21.35
CA SER A 37 -1.97 -6.45 21.93
C SER A 37 -0.71 -6.38 21.08
N LEU A 38 -0.85 -6.20 19.76
CA LEU A 38 0.23 -5.93 18.83
C LEU A 38 -0.21 -4.94 17.74
N ARG A 39 0.36 -3.73 17.76
CA ARG A 39 0.07 -2.71 16.75
C ARG A 39 1.06 -2.76 15.59
N TYR A 40 2.35 -2.92 15.88
CA TYR A 40 3.40 -2.76 14.87
C TYR A 40 4.48 -3.84 14.94
N GLY A 41 4.97 -4.31 13.79
CA GLY A 41 6.18 -5.12 13.73
C GLY A 41 7.41 -4.24 13.96
N VAL A 42 7.69 -3.36 13.01
CA VAL A 42 8.69 -2.30 13.11
C VAL A 42 7.99 -0.94 13.03
N ARG A 43 8.33 -0.03 13.94
CA ARG A 43 7.83 1.34 13.95
C ARG A 43 9.00 2.33 14.00
N VAL A 44 9.03 3.25 13.04
CA VAL A 44 10.00 4.34 12.94
C VAL A 44 9.26 5.66 13.18
N ASP A 45 9.60 6.37 14.24
CA ASP A 45 8.89 7.59 14.65
C ASP A 45 9.79 8.65 15.31
N THR A 46 9.18 9.79 15.67
CA THR A 46 9.84 10.95 16.30
C THR A 46 11.07 11.43 15.52
N GLY A 47 10.96 11.46 14.19
CA GLY A 47 12.03 11.88 13.29
C GLY A 47 13.12 10.84 13.05
N GLY A 48 12.96 9.61 13.56
CA GLY A 48 13.94 8.54 13.39
C GLY A 48 14.12 8.09 11.93
N SER A 49 15.24 7.41 11.67
CA SER A 49 15.51 6.78 10.37
C SER A 49 16.05 5.36 10.49
N ALA A 50 15.57 4.47 9.62
CA ALA A 50 15.99 3.07 9.60
C ALA A 50 16.14 2.48 8.20
N LEU A 51 17.16 1.63 8.04
CA LEU A 51 17.25 0.62 6.99
C LEU A 51 16.64 -0.68 7.52
N ILE A 52 15.57 -1.15 6.89
CA ILE A 52 14.83 -2.37 7.22
C ILE A 52 14.99 -3.30 6.02
N GLU A 53 15.98 -4.18 6.08
CA GLU A 53 16.44 -4.95 4.91
C GLU A 53 16.49 -6.45 5.17
N SER A 54 16.04 -7.28 4.23
CA SER A 54 16.24 -8.73 4.27
C SER A 54 15.74 -9.40 5.56
N ASN A 55 14.60 -8.92 6.08
CA ASN A 55 13.93 -9.51 7.23
C ASN A 55 12.73 -10.36 6.78
N HIS A 56 12.29 -11.26 7.66
CA HIS A 56 10.98 -11.88 7.61
C HIS A 56 10.10 -11.26 8.69
N ILE A 57 9.14 -10.41 8.29
CA ILE A 57 8.23 -9.71 9.21
C ILE A 57 6.85 -10.35 9.09
N THR A 58 6.44 -11.10 10.10
CA THR A 58 5.33 -12.06 9.98
C THR A 58 4.44 -12.09 11.20
N GLU A 59 3.21 -12.60 11.05
CA GLU A 59 2.24 -12.77 12.14
C GLU A 59 1.99 -11.45 12.91
N ILE A 60 2.02 -10.31 12.22
CA ILE A 60 1.81 -8.99 12.85
C ILE A 60 0.31 -8.72 12.97
N HIS A 61 -0.30 -9.38 13.94
CA HIS A 61 -1.72 -9.30 14.22
C HIS A 61 -2.03 -9.56 15.71
N ASP A 62 -3.27 -9.24 16.10
CA ASP A 62 -3.86 -9.62 17.38
C ASP A 62 -4.37 -11.09 17.30
N THR A 63 -4.41 -11.81 18.43
CA THR A 63 -4.96 -13.18 18.50
C THR A 63 -6.04 -13.29 19.56
N PRO A 64 -7.29 -13.65 19.20
CA PRO A 64 -7.75 -13.96 17.84
C PRO A 64 -7.75 -12.74 16.90
N PHE A 65 -7.66 -12.98 15.59
CA PHE A 65 -7.67 -11.94 14.55
C PHE A 65 -8.98 -11.15 14.58
N GLY A 66 -8.92 -9.82 14.50
CA GLY A 66 -10.08 -8.94 14.67
C GLY A 66 -10.07 -7.68 13.81
N GLY A 67 -11.12 -6.87 13.94
CA GLY A 67 -11.33 -5.63 13.17
C GLY A 67 -10.68 -4.37 13.76
N CYS A 68 -9.72 -4.53 14.67
CA CYS A 68 -9.22 -3.48 15.55
C CYS A 68 -8.31 -2.43 14.87
N GLN A 69 -8.10 -2.52 13.56
CA GLN A 69 -7.19 -1.64 12.80
C GLN A 69 -5.72 -1.68 13.29
N ASN A 70 -5.33 -2.73 14.03
CA ASN A 70 -3.96 -3.01 14.44
C ASN A 70 -3.26 -3.97 13.47
N GLY A 71 -1.96 -4.15 13.67
CA GLY A 71 -1.17 -5.14 12.97
C GLY A 71 -0.65 -4.63 11.64
N VAL A 72 0.17 -3.58 11.74
CA VAL A 72 0.94 -3.04 10.61
C VAL A 72 2.36 -3.58 10.70
N ALA A 73 2.85 -4.28 9.68
CA ALA A 73 4.18 -4.91 9.73
C ALA A 73 5.30 -3.87 9.82
N VAL A 74 5.26 -2.82 8.99
CA VAL A 74 6.19 -1.68 9.07
C VAL A 74 5.42 -0.35 9.03
N LEU A 75 5.67 0.52 10.01
CA LEU A 75 5.14 1.88 10.05
C LEU A 75 6.27 2.91 10.08
N ALA A 76 6.24 3.90 9.18
CA ALA A 76 7.10 5.09 9.24
C ALA A 76 6.23 6.36 9.38
N GLY A 77 6.36 7.01 10.54
CA GLY A 77 5.53 8.14 10.94
C GLY A 77 4.07 7.79 11.24
N ARG A 78 3.36 8.68 11.94
CA ARG A 78 1.95 8.49 12.31
C ARG A 78 1.24 9.82 12.47
N ASN A 79 0.27 10.08 11.60
CA ASN A 79 -0.45 11.35 11.58
C ASN A 79 -1.28 11.59 12.84
N LEU A 80 -1.96 10.55 13.33
CA LEU A 80 -2.77 10.60 14.56
C LEU A 80 -1.94 11.02 15.79
N GLU A 81 -0.64 10.75 15.77
CA GLU A 81 0.28 11.01 16.87
C GLU A 81 1.24 12.18 16.56
N GLY A 82 1.13 12.80 15.38
CA GLY A 82 2.00 13.88 14.93
C GLY A 82 3.47 13.47 14.77
N THR A 83 3.77 12.18 14.63
CA THR A 83 5.14 11.68 14.51
C THR A 83 5.55 11.54 13.05
N THR A 84 6.84 11.72 12.78
CA THR A 84 7.43 11.49 11.46
C THR A 84 8.46 10.38 11.52
N GLY A 85 8.74 9.74 10.39
CA GLY A 85 9.80 8.76 10.26
C GLY A 85 10.25 8.60 8.81
N THR A 86 11.51 8.20 8.62
CA THR A 86 12.07 7.86 7.31
C THR A 86 12.54 6.42 7.30
N ALA A 87 12.15 5.65 6.29
CA ALA A 87 12.57 4.25 6.20
C ALA A 87 12.97 3.84 4.78
N GLU A 88 14.11 3.15 4.69
CA GLU A 88 14.44 2.28 3.56
C GLU A 88 13.92 0.89 3.89
N ILE A 89 13.03 0.34 3.07
CA ILE A 89 12.34 -0.93 3.32
C ILE A 89 12.56 -1.81 2.12
N SER A 90 13.50 -2.75 2.20
CA SER A 90 13.90 -3.52 1.03
C SER A 90 14.18 -5.00 1.25
N HIS A 91 13.93 -5.80 0.22
CA HIS A 91 14.22 -7.24 0.23
C HIS A 91 13.57 -8.02 1.39
N ASN A 92 12.51 -7.49 2.00
CA ASN A 92 11.83 -8.18 3.09
C ASN A 92 10.78 -9.14 2.54
N LEU A 93 10.57 -10.24 3.26
CA LEU A 93 9.34 -11.00 3.21
C LEU A 93 8.41 -10.45 4.30
N ILE A 94 7.28 -9.89 3.89
CA ILE A 94 6.27 -9.35 4.80
C ILE A 94 4.98 -10.11 4.57
N ASP A 95 4.50 -10.85 5.56
CA ASP A 95 3.31 -11.67 5.41
C ASP A 95 2.45 -11.75 6.68
N ARG A 96 1.18 -12.14 6.52
CA ARG A 96 0.27 -12.45 7.65
C ARG A 96 0.15 -11.28 8.65
N TYR A 97 0.10 -10.05 8.15
CA TYR A 97 -0.25 -8.84 8.90
C TYR A 97 -1.77 -8.65 8.93
N GLN A 98 -2.27 -7.90 9.91
CA GLN A 98 -3.73 -7.71 10.10
C GLN A 98 -4.32 -6.48 9.39
N LYS A 99 -3.59 -5.37 9.31
CA LYS A 99 -4.10 -4.12 8.71
C LYS A 99 -3.24 -3.57 7.58
N GLY A 100 -1.92 -3.64 7.71
CA GLY A 100 -1.01 -3.05 6.72
C GLY A 100 0.29 -3.83 6.60
N GLY A 101 0.78 -4.03 5.38
CA GLY A 101 2.15 -4.51 5.16
C GLY A 101 3.14 -3.41 5.49
N VAL A 102 3.16 -2.38 4.66
CA VAL A 102 3.96 -1.17 4.85
C VAL A 102 3.04 0.04 4.88
N VAL A 103 3.18 0.89 5.89
CA VAL A 103 2.43 2.15 6.00
C VAL A 103 3.41 3.30 6.22
N ILE A 104 3.40 4.26 5.31
CA ILE A 104 4.09 5.55 5.45
C ILE A 104 3.03 6.62 5.69
N ASP A 105 3.11 7.33 6.80
CA ASP A 105 2.04 8.19 7.28
C ASP A 105 2.56 9.50 7.85
N ASN A 106 1.75 10.54 7.74
CA ASN A 106 2.01 11.91 8.19
C ASN A 106 2.92 12.75 7.28
N THR A 107 2.60 14.04 7.20
CA THR A 107 3.46 15.06 6.61
C THR A 107 4.85 15.05 7.24
N GLY A 108 5.88 15.00 6.39
CA GLY A 108 7.28 14.95 6.79
C GLY A 108 7.85 13.54 6.96
N SER A 109 7.04 12.50 6.79
CA SER A 109 7.50 11.12 6.67
C SER A 109 7.84 10.77 5.23
N PHE A 110 8.76 9.83 5.06
CA PHE A 110 9.14 9.32 3.75
C PHE A 110 9.48 7.83 3.80
N GLY A 111 9.08 7.06 2.79
CA GLY A 111 9.46 5.66 2.63
C GLY A 111 10.03 5.40 1.25
N ASN A 112 11.14 4.68 1.18
CA ASN A 112 11.58 4.03 -0.05
C ASN A 112 11.36 2.52 0.11
N VAL A 113 10.36 2.00 -0.59
CA VAL A 113 9.83 0.64 -0.41
C VAL A 113 10.11 -0.15 -1.69
N HIS A 114 11.12 -1.02 -1.67
CA HIS A 114 11.49 -1.69 -2.91
C HIS A 114 11.94 -3.14 -2.77
N HIS A 115 11.70 -3.94 -3.81
CA HIS A 115 12.14 -5.34 -3.88
C HIS A 115 11.60 -6.22 -2.73
N ASN A 116 10.44 -5.88 -2.17
CA ASN A 116 9.80 -6.68 -1.11
C ASN A 116 8.77 -7.66 -1.70
N ARG A 117 8.53 -8.75 -0.97
CA ARG A 117 7.37 -9.62 -1.18
C ARG A 117 6.38 -9.38 -0.05
N ILE A 118 5.23 -8.77 -0.36
CA ILE A 118 4.23 -8.33 0.60
C ILE A 118 2.96 -9.15 0.38
N LEU A 119 2.73 -10.13 1.25
CA LEU A 119 1.65 -11.11 1.16
C LEU A 119 0.61 -10.83 2.24
N GLY A 120 -0.53 -10.29 1.84
CA GLY A 120 -1.66 -10.03 2.71
C GLY A 120 -2.21 -11.30 3.37
N PRO A 121 -3.11 -11.15 4.35
CA PRO A 121 -3.67 -12.26 5.11
C PRO A 121 -4.69 -13.10 4.30
N GLY A 122 -4.90 -12.81 3.01
CA GLY A 122 -6.01 -13.35 2.22
C GLY A 122 -7.32 -12.60 2.50
N THR A 123 -8.43 -13.12 1.99
CA THR A 123 -9.77 -12.53 2.23
C THR A 123 -10.13 -12.63 3.71
N GLN A 124 -10.33 -11.47 4.35
CA GLN A 124 -10.67 -11.35 5.76
C GLN A 124 -12.11 -10.86 5.95
N PRO A 125 -12.84 -11.34 6.98
CA PRO A 125 -14.20 -10.88 7.26
C PRO A 125 -14.24 -9.69 8.24
N SER A 126 -13.12 -9.35 8.88
CA SER A 126 -13.11 -8.40 10.00
C SER A 126 -12.40 -7.09 9.71
N ASN A 127 -11.53 -7.05 8.71
CA ASN A 127 -10.74 -5.87 8.40
C ASN A 127 -10.33 -5.88 6.92
N ALA A 128 -10.22 -4.68 6.35
CA ALA A 128 -9.68 -4.47 5.01
C ALA A 128 -8.16 -4.22 5.10
N PRO A 129 -7.31 -5.19 4.74
CA PRO A 129 -5.86 -5.03 4.80
C PRO A 129 -5.35 -4.25 3.58
N ASN A 130 -4.28 -3.48 3.74
CA ASN A 130 -3.57 -2.85 2.61
C ASN A 130 -2.13 -3.38 2.52
N GLY A 131 -1.63 -3.61 1.31
CA GLY A 131 -0.25 -4.05 1.11
C GLY A 131 0.74 -2.94 1.44
N ILE A 132 0.79 -1.93 0.57
CA ILE A 132 1.53 -0.68 0.77
C ILE A 132 0.52 0.46 0.90
N GLN A 133 0.67 1.30 1.91
CA GLN A 133 -0.13 2.50 2.07
C GLN A 133 0.76 3.72 2.26
N VAL A 134 0.55 4.75 1.44
CA VAL A 134 1.15 6.07 1.61
C VAL A 134 0.03 7.06 1.88
N SER A 135 0.09 7.76 3.02
CA SER A 135 -1.07 8.55 3.41
C SER A 135 -0.82 9.80 4.23
N ARG A 136 -1.81 10.70 4.21
CA ARG A 136 -1.94 11.90 5.07
C ARG A 136 -0.68 12.77 5.09
N GLY A 137 -0.24 13.17 3.90
CA GLY A 137 0.89 14.08 3.68
C GLY A 137 2.26 13.41 3.56
N ALA A 138 2.35 12.08 3.72
CA ALA A 138 3.59 11.35 3.52
C ALA A 138 3.99 11.28 2.03
N GLY A 139 5.30 11.21 1.75
CA GLY A 139 5.84 10.88 0.43
C GLY A 139 6.41 9.46 0.39
N ALA A 140 6.57 8.90 -0.80
CA ALA A 140 7.21 7.60 -0.96
C ALA A 140 7.65 7.29 -2.39
N THR A 141 8.70 6.50 -2.53
CA THR A 141 8.96 5.66 -3.71
C THR A 141 8.56 4.22 -3.38
N ALA A 142 7.83 3.56 -4.27
CA ALA A 142 7.49 2.15 -4.13
C ALA A 142 7.75 1.41 -5.44
N ASP A 143 8.82 0.62 -5.49
CA ASP A 143 9.27 -0.01 -6.73
C ASP A 143 9.72 -1.48 -6.64
N TYR A 144 9.45 -2.25 -7.70
CA TYR A 144 9.84 -3.67 -7.79
C TYR A 144 9.30 -4.54 -6.64
N ASN A 145 8.15 -4.19 -6.05
CA ASN A 145 7.51 -5.03 -5.04
C ASN A 145 6.55 -6.02 -5.69
N VAL A 146 6.38 -7.17 -5.03
CA VAL A 146 5.29 -8.11 -5.31
C VAL A 146 4.25 -7.98 -4.20
N VAL A 147 3.03 -7.56 -4.52
CA VAL A 147 1.98 -7.25 -3.54
C VAL A 147 0.69 -8.02 -3.84
N THR A 148 0.27 -8.88 -2.92
CA THR A 148 -0.88 -9.77 -3.18
C THR A 148 -1.65 -10.15 -1.92
N GLY A 149 -2.91 -10.57 -2.07
CA GLY A 149 -3.68 -11.23 -1.01
C GLY A 149 -4.32 -10.26 -0.02
N ASN A 150 -4.57 -9.02 -0.42
CA ASN A 150 -5.28 -8.04 0.39
C ASN A 150 -6.76 -8.02 -0.01
N SER A 151 -7.63 -8.67 0.77
CA SER A 151 -9.05 -8.75 0.40
C SER A 151 -9.96 -8.71 1.62
N TYR A 152 -11.14 -8.13 1.45
CA TYR A 152 -12.16 -7.98 2.47
C TYR A 152 -13.49 -8.59 2.01
N THR A 153 -14.14 -9.34 2.91
CA THR A 153 -15.40 -10.04 2.57
C THR A 153 -16.57 -9.08 2.34
N PHE A 154 -16.62 -7.95 3.06
CA PHE A 154 -17.71 -6.98 2.98
C PHE A 154 -17.28 -5.74 2.17
N ASN A 155 -16.79 -6.00 0.96
CA ASN A 155 -16.11 -5.07 0.07
C ASN A 155 -16.99 -3.98 -0.56
N THR A 156 -18.24 -3.79 -0.12
CA THR A 156 -19.17 -2.82 -0.71
C THR A 156 -18.84 -1.35 -0.37
N VAL A 157 -18.02 -1.11 0.65
CA VAL A 157 -17.67 0.25 1.12
C VAL A 157 -16.19 0.40 1.45
N PHE A 158 -15.55 -0.66 1.94
CA PHE A 158 -14.13 -0.69 2.24
C PHE A 158 -13.52 -1.89 1.54
N ILE A 159 -12.29 -1.76 1.05
CA ILE A 159 -11.66 -2.79 0.22
C ILE A 159 -10.23 -3.02 0.67
N GLY A 160 -9.73 -4.24 0.46
CA GLY A 160 -8.32 -4.53 0.61
C GLY A 160 -7.53 -4.13 -0.64
N THR A 161 -6.63 -3.16 -0.52
CA THR A 161 -5.89 -2.63 -1.67
C THR A 161 -4.45 -3.15 -1.68
N GLY A 162 -3.93 -3.48 -2.86
CA GLY A 162 -2.51 -3.78 -3.04
C GLY A 162 -1.65 -2.58 -2.66
N ILE A 163 -1.78 -1.47 -3.39
CA ILE A 163 -1.07 -0.20 -3.13
C ILE A 163 -2.08 0.94 -3.02
N LEU A 164 -2.22 1.51 -1.82
CA LEU A 164 -3.16 2.60 -1.53
C LEU A 164 -2.43 3.94 -1.36
N ILE A 165 -2.79 4.92 -2.18
CA ILE A 165 -2.34 6.31 -2.06
C ILE A 165 -3.51 7.16 -1.59
N TYR A 166 -3.51 7.54 -0.30
CA TYR A 166 -4.66 8.19 0.34
C TYR A 166 -4.27 9.50 1.03
N GLN A 167 -4.71 10.64 0.52
CA GLN A 167 -4.35 11.95 1.07
C GLN A 167 -2.83 12.14 1.17
N ALA A 168 -2.07 11.55 0.25
CA ALA A 168 -0.61 11.56 0.30
C ALA A 168 -0.05 12.96 -0.02
N GLY A 169 1.22 13.17 0.32
CA GLY A 169 1.92 14.43 0.10
C GLY A 169 2.50 14.52 -1.32
N SER A 170 3.67 15.14 -1.44
CA SER A 170 4.45 15.15 -2.67
C SER A 170 5.53 14.05 -2.67
N ASN A 171 6.30 13.96 -3.76
CA ASN A 171 7.35 12.96 -3.96
C ASN A 171 6.80 11.53 -3.95
N LEU A 172 5.86 11.27 -4.85
CA LEU A 172 5.20 9.99 -5.01
C LEU A 172 5.54 9.38 -6.37
N ALA A 173 6.23 8.25 -6.36
CA ALA A 173 6.49 7.44 -7.54
C ALA A 173 6.26 5.96 -7.22
N ILE A 174 5.30 5.36 -7.91
CA ILE A 174 4.86 3.97 -7.75
C ILE A 174 5.18 3.26 -9.05
N GLY A 175 6.26 2.48 -9.06
CA GLY A 175 6.87 2.00 -10.29
C GLY A 175 7.12 0.49 -10.30
N TYR A 176 7.01 -0.20 -11.44
CA TYR A 176 7.60 -1.54 -11.59
C TYR A 176 7.10 -2.61 -10.59
N ASN A 177 5.93 -2.43 -9.97
CA ASN A 177 5.38 -3.41 -9.03
C ASN A 177 4.53 -4.45 -9.76
N GLU A 178 4.51 -5.68 -9.22
CA GLU A 178 3.55 -6.72 -9.58
C GLU A 178 2.47 -6.78 -8.49
N VAL A 179 1.22 -6.51 -8.86
CA VAL A 179 0.11 -6.35 -7.91
C VAL A 179 -1.06 -7.24 -8.32
N PHE A 180 -1.44 -8.22 -7.49
CA PHE A 180 -2.46 -9.18 -7.90
C PHE A 180 -3.24 -9.81 -6.75
N LYS A 181 -4.45 -10.31 -7.02
CA LYS A 181 -5.31 -10.98 -6.03
C LYS A 181 -5.53 -10.13 -4.76
N ASN A 182 -5.70 -8.84 -4.94
CA ASN A 182 -6.25 -7.93 -3.93
C ASN A 182 -7.71 -7.62 -4.31
N ASP A 183 -8.49 -6.94 -3.47
CA ASP A 183 -9.80 -6.45 -3.95
C ASP A 183 -9.58 -5.42 -5.06
N ASP A 184 -8.57 -4.56 -4.87
CA ASP A 184 -8.15 -3.46 -5.75
C ASP A 184 -6.63 -3.43 -5.89
N GLY A 185 -6.12 -3.09 -7.08
CA GLY A 185 -4.70 -3.13 -7.39
C GLY A 185 -3.94 -1.93 -6.83
N VAL A 186 -3.92 -0.84 -7.60
CA VAL A 186 -3.32 0.44 -7.22
C VAL A 186 -4.40 1.52 -7.22
N SER A 187 -4.71 2.08 -6.06
CA SER A 187 -5.85 2.99 -5.89
C SER A 187 -5.44 4.35 -5.32
N LEU A 188 -5.94 5.42 -5.94
CA LEU A 188 -5.66 6.80 -5.59
C LEU A 188 -6.90 7.51 -5.05
N TYR A 189 -6.77 8.11 -3.88
CA TYR A 189 -7.82 8.87 -3.19
C TYR A 189 -7.27 10.18 -2.64
N THR A 190 -7.94 11.29 -2.95
CA THR A 190 -7.59 12.64 -2.46
C THR A 190 -6.09 12.95 -2.63
N THR A 191 -5.50 12.59 -3.79
CA THR A 191 -4.05 12.73 -4.06
C THR A 191 -3.78 13.41 -5.40
N ASN A 192 -2.60 14.00 -5.55
CA ASN A 192 -2.23 14.78 -6.74
C ASN A 192 -0.73 14.61 -7.04
N GLY A 193 -0.37 14.55 -8.32
CA GLY A 193 1.03 14.58 -8.75
C GLY A 193 1.77 13.28 -8.50
N THR A 194 1.05 12.17 -8.41
CA THR A 194 1.61 10.82 -8.29
C THR A 194 2.03 10.34 -9.68
N LEU A 195 3.24 9.79 -9.80
CA LEU A 195 3.65 9.01 -10.97
C LEU A 195 3.38 7.52 -10.70
N ILE A 196 2.60 6.89 -11.56
CA ILE A 196 2.28 5.46 -11.54
C ILE A 196 2.79 4.90 -12.86
N GLU A 197 3.90 4.16 -12.84
CA GLU A 197 4.53 3.72 -14.08
C GLU A 197 5.01 2.29 -14.09
N HIS A 198 4.94 1.63 -15.25
CA HIS A 198 5.51 0.29 -15.46
C HIS A 198 5.03 -0.78 -14.45
N ASN A 199 3.90 -0.57 -13.79
CA ASN A 199 3.32 -1.57 -12.89
C ASN A 199 2.57 -2.62 -13.70
N TYR A 200 2.49 -3.83 -13.16
CA TYR A 200 1.69 -4.92 -13.68
C TYR A 200 0.61 -5.30 -12.67
N SER A 201 -0.63 -4.91 -12.94
CA SER A 201 -1.78 -5.12 -12.05
C SER A 201 -2.78 -6.12 -12.63
N HIS A 202 -2.87 -7.32 -12.05
CA HIS A 202 -3.67 -8.40 -12.66
C HIS A 202 -4.43 -9.25 -11.65
N ASP A 203 -5.48 -9.92 -12.10
CA ASP A 203 -6.28 -10.84 -11.26
C ASP A 203 -6.77 -10.21 -9.94
N GLN A 204 -7.12 -8.92 -9.94
CA GLN A 204 -7.85 -8.35 -8.80
C GLN A 204 -9.20 -9.05 -8.62
N ILE A 205 -9.61 -9.24 -7.36
CA ILE A 205 -10.69 -10.13 -6.96
C ILE A 205 -12.06 -9.48 -7.11
N VAL A 206 -12.14 -8.16 -6.88
CA VAL A 206 -13.42 -7.47 -6.74
C VAL A 206 -13.57 -6.35 -7.75
N TYR A 207 -12.52 -5.54 -7.90
CA TYR A 207 -12.57 -4.27 -8.59
C TYR A 207 -11.41 -4.16 -9.58
N ASP A 208 -10.57 -3.15 -9.44
CA ASP A 208 -9.83 -2.59 -10.55
C ASP A 208 -8.34 -2.88 -10.51
N GLY A 209 -7.73 -2.90 -11.69
CA GLY A 209 -6.27 -2.93 -11.85
C GLY A 209 -5.64 -1.62 -11.35
N PHE A 210 -6.07 -0.50 -11.94
CA PHE A 210 -5.67 0.85 -11.58
C PHE A 210 -6.91 1.72 -11.38
N PHE A 211 -6.99 2.42 -10.26
CA PHE A 211 -8.15 3.22 -9.89
C PHE A 211 -7.75 4.64 -9.44
N ALA A 212 -8.45 5.65 -9.97
CA ALA A 212 -8.38 7.03 -9.50
C ALA A 212 -9.77 7.57 -9.13
N ASP A 213 -9.96 7.93 -7.86
CA ASP A 213 -11.22 8.51 -7.39
C ASP A 213 -11.45 9.93 -7.95
N PHE A 214 -12.68 10.42 -7.88
CA PHE A 214 -13.08 11.72 -8.43
C PHE A 214 -12.27 12.91 -7.88
N ASP A 215 -11.66 12.75 -6.71
CA ASP A 215 -10.86 13.77 -6.01
C ASP A 215 -9.33 13.54 -6.11
N ALA A 216 -8.88 12.70 -7.04
CA ALA A 216 -7.47 12.42 -7.28
C ALA A 216 -6.96 12.93 -8.65
N PRO A 217 -6.83 14.26 -8.88
CA PRO A 217 -6.45 14.83 -10.18
C PRO A 217 -4.94 15.03 -10.38
N ASN A 218 -4.53 15.24 -11.64
CA ASN A 218 -3.17 15.56 -12.08
C ASN A 218 -2.12 14.49 -11.70
N ASN A 219 -2.53 13.23 -11.66
CA ASN A 219 -1.62 12.09 -11.59
C ASN A 219 -1.27 11.64 -13.01
N THR A 220 -0.18 10.90 -13.14
CA THR A 220 0.28 10.32 -14.42
C THR A 220 0.34 8.80 -14.28
N PHE A 221 -0.50 8.11 -15.03
CA PHE A 221 -0.37 6.69 -15.33
C PHE A 221 0.42 6.57 -16.64
N SER A 222 1.48 5.76 -16.64
CA SER A 222 2.30 5.60 -17.82
C SER A 222 2.93 4.22 -17.95
N HIS A 223 2.79 3.60 -19.12
CA HIS A 223 3.38 2.30 -19.44
C HIS A 223 3.02 1.18 -18.45
N ASN A 224 1.89 1.30 -17.75
CA ASN A 224 1.40 0.22 -16.91
C ASN A 224 0.73 -0.86 -17.78
N ARG A 225 0.61 -2.05 -17.22
CA ARG A 225 -0.17 -3.14 -17.80
C ARG A 225 -1.16 -3.64 -16.75
N ALA A 226 -2.42 -3.76 -17.13
CA ALA A 226 -3.44 -4.42 -16.34
C ALA A 226 -4.18 -5.47 -17.16
N GLU A 227 -4.51 -6.60 -16.55
CA GLU A 227 -5.29 -7.67 -17.19
C GLU A 227 -6.05 -8.53 -16.19
N ASN A 228 -7.17 -9.10 -16.64
CA ASN A 228 -7.99 -10.03 -15.85
C ASN A 228 -8.44 -9.47 -14.49
N ASN A 229 -8.59 -8.15 -14.38
CA ASN A 229 -9.18 -7.53 -13.19
C ASN A 229 -10.71 -7.66 -13.23
N ALA A 230 -11.34 -7.69 -12.06
CA ALA A 230 -12.73 -8.11 -11.93
C ALA A 230 -13.74 -7.06 -12.44
N GLU A 231 -13.49 -5.77 -12.25
CA GLU A 231 -14.34 -4.68 -12.74
C GLU A 231 -13.73 -3.99 -13.96
N PHE A 232 -12.64 -3.24 -13.79
CA PHE A 232 -11.88 -2.65 -14.91
C PHE A 232 -10.36 -2.82 -14.75
N ASP A 233 -9.63 -2.84 -15.87
CA ASP A 233 -8.17 -2.75 -15.85
C ASP A 233 -7.74 -1.31 -15.53
N CYS A 234 -8.48 -0.33 -16.06
CA CYS A 234 -8.19 1.09 -15.94
C CYS A 234 -9.47 1.87 -15.60
N ASP A 235 -9.54 2.40 -14.38
CA ASP A 235 -10.66 3.21 -13.90
C ASP A 235 -10.18 4.61 -13.47
N ASP A 236 -10.82 5.64 -14.03
CA ASP A 236 -10.61 7.02 -13.62
C ASP A 236 -11.93 7.81 -13.53
N PHE A 237 -12.36 8.12 -12.31
CA PHE A 237 -13.56 8.90 -12.03
C PHE A 237 -13.36 10.42 -12.11
N THR A 238 -12.13 10.91 -12.27
CA THR A 238 -11.87 12.35 -12.36
C THR A 238 -12.47 12.98 -13.62
N THR A 239 -12.56 14.31 -13.62
CA THR A 239 -13.05 15.07 -14.78
C THR A 239 -12.04 16.17 -15.12
N GLY A 240 -11.61 16.23 -16.38
CA GLY A 240 -10.59 17.19 -16.81
C GLY A 240 -10.37 17.20 -18.32
N PRO A 241 -9.36 17.92 -18.81
CA PRO A 241 -9.14 18.09 -20.25
C PRO A 241 -8.34 16.95 -20.90
N ASN A 242 -7.84 15.99 -20.13
CA ASN A 242 -6.88 14.98 -20.59
C ASN A 242 -7.58 13.76 -21.18
N ASN A 243 -6.81 12.97 -21.95
CA ASN A 243 -7.21 11.70 -22.54
C ASN A 243 -8.56 11.70 -23.31
N PRO A 244 -8.81 12.59 -24.31
CA PRO A 244 -10.01 12.48 -25.13
C PRO A 244 -10.12 11.09 -25.79
N PRO A 245 -11.28 10.42 -25.75
CA PRO A 245 -12.60 10.94 -25.38
C PRO A 245 -12.99 10.78 -23.88
N ALA A 246 -12.12 10.29 -23.00
CA ALA A 246 -12.41 10.09 -21.58
C ALA A 246 -12.62 11.41 -20.81
N PHE A 247 -11.89 12.48 -21.17
CA PHE A 247 -11.95 13.79 -20.51
C PHE A 247 -11.77 13.70 -18.98
N VAL A 248 -10.64 13.12 -18.58
CA VAL A 248 -10.23 12.96 -17.18
C VAL A 248 -9.20 14.01 -16.76
N ALA A 249 -8.95 14.15 -15.46
CA ALA A 249 -7.95 15.08 -14.92
C ALA A 249 -6.55 14.47 -14.84
N ASN A 250 -6.43 13.14 -14.88
CA ASN A 250 -5.14 12.45 -14.93
C ASN A 250 -4.67 12.26 -16.37
N LEU A 251 -3.38 12.03 -16.53
CA LEU A 251 -2.79 11.62 -17.81
C LEU A 251 -2.63 10.10 -17.80
N TRP A 252 -3.17 9.43 -18.81
CA TRP A 252 -2.89 8.02 -19.09
C TRP A 252 -2.09 7.92 -20.38
N ASP A 253 -0.90 7.33 -20.33
CA ASP A 253 0.08 7.36 -21.41
C ASP A 253 0.72 6.00 -21.65
N HIS A 254 0.34 5.34 -22.75
CA HIS A 254 0.82 4.00 -23.12
C HIS A 254 0.48 2.89 -22.10
N ASP A 255 -0.54 3.10 -21.27
CA ASP A 255 -1.09 2.06 -20.41
C ASP A 255 -1.84 1.00 -21.24
N LEU A 256 -1.67 -0.26 -20.86
CA LEU A 256 -2.26 -1.42 -21.51
C LEU A 256 -3.30 -2.06 -20.60
N GLY A 257 -4.47 -2.38 -21.17
CA GLY A 257 -5.57 -3.04 -20.48
C GLY A 257 -6.74 -3.26 -21.44
N ASP A 258 -7.57 -4.26 -21.14
CA ASP A 258 -8.67 -4.68 -22.01
C ASP A 258 -10.01 -4.08 -21.60
N THR A 259 -10.14 -3.65 -20.34
CA THR A 259 -11.37 -3.06 -19.77
C THR A 259 -11.10 -1.69 -19.14
N GLU A 260 -12.00 -0.74 -19.40
CA GLU A 260 -11.90 0.63 -18.90
C GLU A 260 -13.28 1.22 -18.61
N ASN A 261 -13.39 2.05 -17.57
CA ASN A 261 -14.68 2.67 -17.22
C ASN A 261 -15.05 3.85 -18.15
N LYS A 262 -14.04 4.47 -18.77
CA LYS A 262 -14.16 5.54 -19.77
C LYS A 262 -13.26 5.22 -20.96
N PRO A 263 -13.71 5.43 -22.22
CA PRO A 263 -12.91 5.06 -23.38
C PRO A 263 -11.61 5.89 -23.52
N GLY A 264 -10.47 5.23 -23.73
CA GLY A 264 -9.18 5.87 -24.01
C GLY A 264 -8.27 6.09 -22.79
N LEU A 265 -8.55 5.42 -21.67
CA LEU A 265 -7.65 5.33 -20.51
C LEU A 265 -6.51 4.35 -20.81
N CYS A 266 -6.82 3.15 -21.27
CA CYS A 266 -5.80 2.19 -21.68
C CYS A 266 -6.10 1.54 -23.03
N LYS A 267 -5.04 0.97 -23.62
CA LYS A 267 -5.11 0.33 -24.93
C LYS A 267 -5.13 -1.17 -24.74
N ALA A 268 -5.99 -1.85 -25.50
CA ALA A 268 -6.07 -3.32 -25.51
C ALA A 268 -4.66 -3.93 -25.61
N THR A 269 -4.42 -4.95 -24.80
CA THR A 269 -3.16 -5.69 -24.85
C THR A 269 -3.04 -6.34 -26.24
N PRO A 270 -1.92 -6.16 -26.98
CA PRO A 270 -1.77 -6.85 -28.26
C PRO A 270 -1.82 -8.37 -28.01
N ASN A 271 -2.79 -9.05 -28.62
CA ASN A 271 -2.87 -10.52 -28.57
C ASN A 271 -1.49 -11.13 -28.92
N HIS A 272 -0.85 -11.78 -27.95
CA HIS A 272 0.39 -12.53 -28.14
C HIS A 272 0.09 -13.95 -28.64
#